data_AF-A0A354RDT0-F1
#
_entry.id   AF-A0A354RDT0-F1
#
_cell.length_a   1.000
_cell.length_b   1.000
_cell.length_c   1.000
_cell.angle_alpha   90.00
_cell.angle_beta   90.00
_cell.angle_gamma   90.00
#
_symmetry.space_group_name_H-M   'P 1'
#
loop_
_entity.id
_entity.type
_entity.pdbx_description
1 polymer ?
#
loop_
_entity_poly.entity_id
_entity_poly.type
_entity_poly.pdbx_seq_one_letter_code
_entity_poly.pdbx_strand_id
1 'polypeptide(L)'
;RMAELRTMAQDITKNSGDIENYSKEFVELQSQLSQIRHEKFNGISLFAIQSSNDSAIDGTSASQLSMSSGSYVDSSGNTVTFHKYGRELKTHPSGTSANGSISLNVVNLQFVLSIGSLVLNTSASGNLGGLGTTFDATAHTQVGDSALITNILDVSVSHLTEAIERLADVRAENGAEQNRIMNSIELLQANVTNLEAAHGRIMDADIALESTRFARQNVLVQASASMTAQANQLTNIALALLQ
;
A
#
# COMPACT_ATOMS: atom_id res chain seq x y z
N ARG A 1 16.56 -13.74 -18.61
CA ARG A 1 16.40 -15.13 -19.09
C ARG A 1 15.51 -15.29 -20.32
N MET A 2 14.19 -15.07 -20.25
CA MET A 2 13.31 -15.20 -21.44
C MET A 2 13.81 -14.41 -22.67
N ALA A 3 14.29 -13.16 -22.46
CA ALA A 3 14.91 -12.34 -23.50
C ALA A 3 16.20 -12.92 -24.07
N GLU A 4 17.05 -13.54 -23.23
CA GLU A 4 18.28 -14.20 -23.70
C GLU A 4 17.96 -15.41 -24.57
N LEU A 5 17.01 -16.26 -24.13
CA LEU A 5 16.54 -17.40 -24.92
C LEU A 5 16.00 -16.95 -26.26
N ARG A 6 15.27 -15.83 -26.29
CA ARG A 6 14.75 -15.27 -27.54
C ARG A 6 15.86 -14.83 -28.49
N THR A 7 16.91 -14.18 -27.97
CA THR A 7 18.07 -13.78 -28.76
C THR A 7 18.85 -15.00 -29.28
N MET A 8 19.00 -16.03 -28.45
CA MET A 8 19.63 -17.30 -28.86
C MET A 8 18.83 -18.03 -29.94
N ALA A 9 17.49 -18.01 -29.86
CA ALA A 9 16.61 -18.60 -30.85
C ALA A 9 16.56 -17.80 -32.17
N GLN A 10 16.95 -16.52 -32.17
CA GLN A 10 17.02 -15.70 -33.38
C GLN A 10 18.24 -16.02 -34.26
N ASP A 11 19.24 -16.69 -33.69
CA ASP A 11 20.46 -17.06 -34.42
C ASP A 11 20.13 -18.05 -35.55
N ILE A 12 20.44 -17.64 -36.78
CA ILE A 12 20.17 -18.38 -38.01
C ILE A 12 20.94 -19.71 -38.11
N THR A 13 21.96 -19.92 -37.27
CA THR A 13 22.76 -21.14 -37.26
C THR A 13 22.13 -22.28 -36.46
N LYS A 14 21.04 -22.01 -35.72
CA LYS A 14 20.36 -22.99 -34.88
C LYS A 14 19.47 -23.91 -35.70
N ASN A 15 19.43 -25.18 -35.32
CA ASN A 15 18.53 -26.15 -35.94
C ASN A 15 17.15 -26.13 -35.26
N SER A 16 16.17 -26.79 -35.88
CA SER A 16 14.79 -26.83 -35.35
C SER A 16 14.66 -27.50 -33.98
N GLY A 17 15.52 -28.48 -33.66
CA GLY A 17 15.54 -29.14 -32.35
C GLY A 17 16.07 -28.23 -31.23
N ASP A 18 17.07 -27.39 -31.53
CA ASP A 18 17.59 -26.38 -30.60
C ASP A 18 16.49 -25.35 -30.27
N ILE A 19 15.77 -24.89 -31.31
CA ILE A 19 14.66 -23.94 -31.16
C ILE A 19 13.51 -24.56 -30.34
N GLU A 20 13.22 -25.84 -30.53
CA GLU A 20 12.21 -26.56 -29.73
C GLU A 20 12.62 -26.63 -28.25
N ASN A 21 13.89 -26.93 -27.95
CA ASN A 21 14.39 -26.94 -26.58
C ASN A 21 14.32 -25.57 -25.91
N TYR A 22 14.71 -24.50 -26.63
CA TYR A 22 14.55 -23.13 -26.13
C TYR A 22 13.09 -22.75 -25.91
N SER A 23 12.19 -23.21 -26.78
CA SER A 23 10.75 -22.97 -26.63
C SER A 23 10.17 -23.69 -25.40
N LYS A 24 10.64 -24.90 -25.07
CA LYS A 24 10.25 -25.60 -23.84
C LYS A 24 10.69 -24.84 -22.59
N GLU A 25 11.96 -24.42 -22.51
CA GLU A 25 12.45 -23.61 -21.38
C GLU A 25 11.66 -22.29 -21.27
N PHE A 26 11.33 -21.66 -22.41
CA PHE A 26 10.52 -20.45 -22.43
C PHE A 26 9.13 -20.69 -21.83
N VAL A 27 8.41 -21.75 -22.23
CA VAL A 27 7.09 -22.10 -21.67
C VAL A 27 7.16 -22.41 -20.17
N GLU A 28 8.21 -23.09 -19.70
CA GLU A 28 8.42 -23.34 -18.26
C GLU A 28 8.56 -22.03 -17.47
N LEU A 29 9.33 -21.07 -18.00
CA LEU A 29 9.45 -19.75 -17.39
C LEU A 29 8.12 -18.99 -17.40
N GLN A 30 7.29 -19.14 -18.43
CA GLN A 30 5.95 -18.53 -18.45
C GLN A 30 5.05 -19.14 -17.36
N SER A 31 5.15 -20.45 -17.13
CA SER A 31 4.45 -21.14 -16.04
C SER A 31 4.91 -20.65 -14.66
N GLN A 32 6.22 -20.51 -14.43
CA GLN A 32 6.76 -19.92 -13.19
C GLN A 32 6.22 -18.50 -12.96
N LEU A 33 6.14 -17.70 -14.01
CA LEU A 33 5.59 -16.34 -13.95
C LEU A 33 4.09 -16.34 -13.60
N SER A 34 3.33 -17.30 -14.14
CA SER A 34 1.93 -17.52 -13.76
C SER A 34 1.77 -17.97 -12.30
N GLN A 35 2.72 -18.74 -11.77
CA GLN A 35 2.69 -19.14 -10.35
C GLN A 35 2.89 -17.94 -9.41
N ILE A 36 3.86 -17.06 -9.72
CA ILE A 36 4.14 -15.85 -8.93
C ILE A 36 2.89 -14.98 -8.74
N ARG A 37 1.96 -14.96 -9.72
CA ARG A 37 0.67 -14.27 -9.60
C ARG A 37 -0.11 -14.64 -8.34
N HIS A 38 -0.04 -15.90 -7.93
CA HIS A 38 -0.87 -16.43 -6.84
C HIS A 38 -0.22 -16.23 -5.46
N GLU A 39 0.94 -15.60 -5.40
CA GLU A 39 1.62 -15.31 -4.14
C GLU A 39 0.79 -14.37 -3.27
N LYS A 40 0.71 -14.71 -1.98
CA LYS A 40 -0.07 -13.98 -0.97
C LYS A 40 0.81 -13.62 0.21
N PHE A 41 0.55 -12.46 0.78
CA PHE A 41 1.11 -12.07 2.07
C PHE A 41 -0.02 -11.97 3.09
N ASN A 42 0.05 -12.78 4.16
CA ASN A 42 -0.98 -12.84 5.20
C ASN A 42 -2.41 -13.01 4.63
N GLY A 43 -2.58 -13.89 3.62
CA GLY A 43 -3.85 -14.14 2.96
C GLY A 43 -4.28 -13.10 1.91
N ILE A 44 -3.60 -11.95 1.84
CA ILE A 44 -3.84 -10.89 0.85
C ILE A 44 -2.98 -11.14 -0.39
N SER A 45 -3.60 -11.22 -1.56
CA SER A 45 -2.88 -11.37 -2.84
C SER A 45 -1.95 -10.19 -3.09
N LEU A 46 -0.68 -10.45 -3.40
CA LEU A 46 0.32 -9.41 -3.68
C LEU A 46 0.13 -8.79 -5.07
N PHE A 47 -0.43 -9.55 -6.00
CA PHE A 47 -0.63 -9.16 -7.38
C PHE A 47 -2.12 -9.17 -7.73
N ALA A 48 -2.53 -8.25 -8.58
CA ALA A 48 -3.89 -8.17 -9.10
C ALA A 48 -3.94 -8.59 -10.57
N ILE A 49 -5.07 -9.19 -10.95
CA ILE A 49 -5.47 -9.38 -12.34
C ILE A 49 -6.87 -8.79 -12.53
N GLN A 50 -7.28 -8.61 -13.79
CA GLN A 50 -8.64 -8.22 -14.12
C GLN A 50 -9.62 -9.31 -13.67
N SER A 51 -10.16 -9.17 -12.47
CA SER A 51 -11.41 -9.81 -12.08
C SER A 51 -12.41 -8.70 -11.85
N SER A 52 -13.48 -8.71 -12.65
CA SER A 52 -14.65 -7.88 -12.43
C SER A 52 -15.36 -8.17 -11.10
N ASN A 53 -14.88 -9.12 -10.29
CA ASN A 53 -15.42 -9.52 -9.00
C ASN A 53 -14.35 -10.16 -8.10
N ASP A 54 -13.27 -9.45 -7.72
CA ASP A 54 -12.55 -9.85 -6.48
C ASP A 54 -13.22 -9.13 -5.30
N SER A 55 -14.47 -9.53 -5.05
CA SER A 55 -15.16 -9.22 -3.81
C SER A 55 -14.37 -9.86 -2.68
N ALA A 56 -13.73 -9.04 -1.87
CA ALA A 56 -13.15 -9.33 -0.57
C ALA A 56 -13.12 -10.82 -0.19
N ILE A 57 -11.93 -11.44 -0.18
CA ILE A 57 -11.73 -12.83 0.26
C ILE A 57 -12.20 -13.06 1.73
N ASP A 58 -12.52 -11.99 2.47
CA ASP A 58 -12.99 -12.06 3.86
C ASP A 58 -14.26 -11.23 4.18
N GLY A 59 -14.95 -10.64 3.20
CA GLY A 59 -16.14 -9.80 3.48
C GLY A 59 -15.90 -8.55 4.34
N THR A 60 -14.67 -8.31 4.80
CA THR A 60 -14.24 -7.14 5.55
C THR A 60 -13.78 -6.05 4.56
N SER A 61 -14.28 -4.82 4.68
CA SER A 61 -14.02 -3.69 3.75
C SER A 61 -12.53 -3.33 3.54
N ALA A 62 -11.61 -3.87 4.35
CA ALA A 62 -10.16 -3.73 4.21
C ALA A 62 -9.57 -4.52 3.02
N SER A 63 -10.33 -5.44 2.41
CA SER A 63 -9.95 -6.24 1.23
C SER A 63 -10.59 -5.74 -0.07
N GLN A 64 -11.06 -4.50 -0.13
CA GLN A 64 -11.52 -3.91 -1.39
C GLN A 64 -10.35 -3.24 -2.10
N LEU A 65 -9.96 -3.80 -3.24
CA LEU A 65 -9.03 -3.16 -4.17
C LEU A 65 -9.75 -1.98 -4.83
N SER A 66 -9.20 -0.77 -4.68
CA SER A 66 -9.65 0.37 -5.47
C SER A 66 -9.15 0.20 -6.89
N MET A 67 -10.05 0.30 -7.87
CA MET A 67 -9.70 0.21 -9.29
C MET A 67 -9.74 1.60 -9.92
N SER A 68 -8.67 1.94 -10.63
CA SER A 68 -8.57 3.13 -11.46
C SER A 68 -8.05 2.75 -12.85
N SER A 69 -8.10 3.65 -13.81
CA SER A 69 -7.53 3.44 -15.14
C SER A 69 -6.25 4.23 -15.30
N GLY A 70 -5.20 3.56 -15.77
CA GLY A 70 -3.96 4.14 -16.25
C GLY A 70 -3.89 4.11 -17.77
N SER A 71 -2.97 4.88 -18.31
CA SER A 71 -2.66 4.95 -19.73
C SER A 71 -1.16 4.77 -19.90
N TYR A 72 -0.77 3.96 -20.87
CA TYR A 72 0.61 3.71 -21.25
C TYR A 72 0.74 3.88 -22.76
N VAL A 73 1.85 4.44 -23.23
CA VAL A 73 2.14 4.54 -24.66
C VAL A 73 3.11 3.44 -25.00
N ASP A 74 2.70 2.53 -25.88
CA ASP A 74 3.53 1.41 -26.30
C ASP A 74 4.70 1.84 -27.20
N SER A 75 5.61 0.90 -27.46
CA SER A 75 6.75 1.08 -28.37
C SER A 75 6.36 1.43 -29.81
N SER A 76 5.08 1.26 -30.17
CA SER A 76 4.50 1.62 -31.47
C SER A 76 3.79 2.98 -31.46
N GLY A 77 3.83 3.70 -30.32
CA GLY A 77 3.20 5.01 -30.14
C GLY A 77 1.69 4.96 -29.87
N ASN A 78 1.12 3.77 -29.66
CA ASN A 78 -0.30 3.61 -29.41
C ASN A 78 -0.61 3.70 -27.91
N THR A 79 -1.76 4.29 -27.59
CA THR A 79 -2.18 4.45 -26.20
C THR A 79 -2.94 3.21 -25.74
N VAL A 80 -2.34 2.46 -24.82
CA VAL A 80 -2.94 1.29 -24.17
C VAL A 80 -3.46 1.70 -22.80
N THR A 81 -4.76 1.56 -22.60
CA THR A 81 -5.37 1.75 -21.27
C THR A 81 -5.26 0.47 -20.46
N PHE A 82 -4.95 0.60 -19.17
CA PHE A 82 -4.85 -0.52 -18.26
C PHE A 82 -5.49 -0.19 -16.92
N HIS A 83 -5.83 -1.21 -16.13
CA HIS A 83 -6.33 -1.00 -14.78
C HIS A 83 -5.18 -0.86 -13.78
N LYS A 84 -5.26 0.15 -12.92
CA LYS A 84 -4.46 0.31 -11.73
C LYS A 84 -5.26 -0.19 -10.54
N TYR A 85 -4.59 -0.88 -9.63
CA TYR A 85 -5.19 -1.38 -8.40
C TYR A 85 -4.47 -0.75 -7.22
N GLY A 86 -5.23 -0.37 -6.20
CA GLY A 86 -4.64 0.23 -5.02
C GLY A 86 -5.35 -0.18 -3.73
N ARG A 87 -4.63 -0.08 -2.63
CA ARG A 87 -5.16 -0.19 -1.27
C ARG A 87 -4.92 1.12 -0.54
N GLU A 88 -5.85 1.53 0.29
CA GLU A 88 -5.71 2.76 1.04
C GLU A 88 -5.42 2.48 2.53
N LEU A 89 -4.30 3.00 3.02
CA LEU A 89 -3.99 3.05 4.44
C LEU A 89 -4.49 4.36 5.01
N LYS A 90 -5.40 4.28 5.98
CA LYS A 90 -5.90 5.46 6.69
C LYS A 90 -4.90 5.84 7.77
N THR A 91 -4.41 7.07 7.74
CA THR A 91 -3.42 7.58 8.71
C THR A 91 -4.03 8.47 9.78
N HIS A 92 -5.31 8.82 9.64
CA HIS A 92 -6.02 9.68 10.58
C HIS A 92 -6.98 8.89 11.49
N PRO A 93 -7.07 9.20 12.80
CA PRO A 93 -7.94 8.50 13.75
C PRO A 93 -9.44 8.53 13.41
N SER A 94 -9.88 9.51 12.62
CA SER A 94 -11.29 9.66 12.21
C SER A 94 -11.78 8.55 11.26
N GLY A 95 -10.86 7.75 10.69
CA GLY A 95 -11.21 6.67 9.77
C GLY A 95 -11.72 7.16 8.40
N THR A 96 -11.62 8.46 8.11
CA THR A 96 -11.96 9.09 6.83
C THR A 96 -10.72 9.35 5.99
N SER A 97 -10.70 8.81 4.78
CA SER A 97 -9.59 8.94 3.83
C SER A 97 -9.23 10.38 3.48
N ALA A 98 -10.22 11.28 3.41
CA ALA A 98 -10.01 12.69 3.10
C ALA A 98 -9.18 13.46 4.16
N ASN A 99 -9.09 12.96 5.39
CA ASN A 99 -8.34 13.61 6.47
C ASN A 99 -6.88 13.12 6.55
N GLY A 100 -6.55 12.03 5.86
CA GLY A 100 -5.21 11.46 5.88
C GLY A 100 -5.23 10.01 5.41
N SER A 101 -4.62 9.78 4.25
CA SER A 101 -4.44 8.43 3.73
C SER A 101 -3.20 8.31 2.83
N ILE A 102 -2.73 7.08 2.71
CA ILE A 102 -1.65 6.68 1.81
C ILE A 102 -2.22 5.60 0.89
N SER A 103 -2.13 5.83 -0.42
CA SER A 103 -2.51 4.82 -1.41
C SER A 103 -1.30 3.96 -1.72
N LEU A 104 -1.45 2.64 -1.56
CA LEU A 104 -0.47 1.64 -1.95
C LEU A 104 -0.87 1.08 -3.31
N ASN A 105 0.02 1.15 -4.29
CA ASN A 105 -0.20 0.47 -5.56
C ASN A 105 -0.13 -1.05 -5.37
N VAL A 106 -1.01 -1.78 -6.06
CA VAL A 106 -0.97 -3.24 -6.19
C VAL A 106 -0.65 -3.56 -7.63
N VAL A 107 0.45 -4.30 -7.82
CA VAL A 107 1.00 -4.58 -9.13
C VAL A 107 -0.01 -5.37 -9.98
N ASN A 108 -0.41 -4.78 -11.09
CA ASN A 108 -1.21 -5.44 -12.12
C ASN A 108 -0.30 -6.27 -13.03
N LEU A 109 -0.14 -7.57 -12.72
CA LEU A 109 0.70 -8.46 -13.53
C LEU A 109 0.14 -8.67 -14.94
N GLN A 110 -1.18 -8.55 -15.15
CA GLN A 110 -1.76 -8.62 -16.50
C GLN A 110 -1.20 -7.51 -17.40
N PHE A 111 -1.12 -6.30 -16.87
CA PHE A 111 -0.60 -5.16 -17.63
C PHE A 111 0.92 -5.28 -17.85
N VAL A 112 1.68 -5.57 -16.79
CA VAL A 112 3.15 -5.65 -16.84
C VAL A 112 3.61 -6.72 -17.83
N LEU A 113 2.89 -7.83 -17.93
CA LEU A 113 3.25 -8.98 -18.76
C LEU A 113 2.53 -9.02 -20.12
N SER A 114 1.63 -8.07 -20.37
CA SER A 114 0.95 -7.98 -21.66
C SER A 114 1.94 -7.66 -22.75
N ILE A 115 1.86 -8.40 -23.85
CA ILE A 115 2.62 -8.11 -25.07
C ILE A 115 1.62 -7.69 -26.15
N GLY A 116 2.05 -6.75 -27.00
CA GLY A 116 1.24 -6.25 -28.10
C GLY A 116 0.96 -7.30 -29.17
N SER A 117 0.76 -6.87 -30.41
CA SER A 117 0.54 -7.78 -31.54
C SER A 117 1.75 -8.70 -31.74
N LEU A 118 1.50 -10.01 -31.80
CA LEU A 118 2.51 -11.02 -32.08
C LEU A 118 2.92 -11.01 -33.57
N VAL A 119 4.14 -11.45 -33.91
CA VAL A 119 4.73 -11.30 -35.26
C VAL A 119 3.98 -12.08 -36.36
N LEU A 120 3.25 -13.14 -36.00
CA LEU A 120 2.63 -14.09 -36.95
C LEU A 120 1.08 -14.11 -36.92
N ASN A 121 0.42 -13.21 -36.19
CA ASN A 121 -1.04 -13.14 -36.17
C ASN A 121 -1.53 -11.68 -36.11
N THR A 122 -2.06 -11.19 -37.22
CA THR A 122 -2.61 -9.84 -37.40
C THR A 122 -3.86 -9.64 -36.53
N SER A 123 -3.65 -9.20 -35.28
CA SER A 123 -4.62 -8.79 -34.24
C SER A 123 -4.71 -9.67 -32.98
N ALA A 124 -3.86 -10.69 -32.80
CA ALA A 124 -3.80 -11.43 -31.53
C ALA A 124 -2.76 -10.82 -30.58
N SER A 125 -3.20 -10.12 -29.53
CA SER A 125 -2.38 -9.71 -28.39
C SER A 125 -2.09 -10.90 -27.49
N GLY A 126 -0.82 -11.11 -27.10
CA GLY A 126 -0.41 -12.19 -26.19
C GLY A 126 -0.12 -11.70 -24.76
N ASN A 127 0.17 -12.61 -23.84
CA ASN A 127 0.68 -12.26 -22.51
C ASN A 127 1.74 -13.27 -22.05
N LEU A 128 2.86 -12.77 -21.50
CA LEU A 128 4.04 -13.57 -21.16
C LEU A 128 3.85 -14.62 -20.06
N GLY A 129 2.78 -14.56 -19.28
CA GLY A 129 2.48 -15.63 -18.32
C GLY A 129 1.23 -16.41 -18.65
N GLY A 130 0.61 -16.21 -19.83
CA GLY A 130 -0.70 -16.79 -20.13
C GLY A 130 -1.83 -16.26 -19.23
N LEU A 131 -1.58 -15.18 -18.49
CA LEU A 131 -2.61 -14.41 -17.78
C LEU A 131 -3.52 -13.72 -18.80
N GLY A 132 -4.83 -13.98 -18.72
CA GLY A 132 -5.87 -13.21 -19.40
C GLY A 132 -6.32 -13.75 -20.76
N THR A 133 -7.62 -13.65 -20.98
CA THR A 133 -8.31 -13.86 -22.25
C THR A 133 -8.26 -12.55 -23.02
N THR A 134 -7.64 -12.53 -24.21
CA THR A 134 -7.89 -11.55 -25.30
C THR A 134 -8.16 -10.08 -24.89
N PHE A 135 -7.26 -9.15 -25.23
CA PHE A 135 -7.52 -7.71 -25.19
C PHE A 135 -8.54 -7.28 -26.28
N ASP A 136 -9.78 -7.75 -26.14
CA ASP A 136 -10.94 -7.23 -26.84
C ASP A 136 -12.06 -7.02 -25.81
N ALA A 137 -12.45 -5.76 -25.64
CA ALA A 137 -13.47 -5.32 -24.69
C ALA A 137 -14.91 -5.78 -25.05
N THR A 138 -15.10 -6.76 -25.94
CA THR A 138 -16.44 -7.15 -26.43
C THR A 138 -16.81 -8.63 -26.34
N ALA A 139 -15.97 -9.54 -25.83
CA ALA A 139 -16.33 -10.95 -25.73
C ALA A 139 -16.09 -11.54 -24.33
N HIS A 140 -17.18 -11.76 -23.59
CA HIS A 140 -17.22 -12.50 -22.34
C HIS A 140 -17.05 -14.00 -22.62
N THR A 141 -15.83 -14.48 -22.85
CA THR A 141 -15.52 -15.91 -22.91
C THR A 141 -14.21 -16.19 -22.21
N GLN A 142 -14.32 -16.81 -21.03
CA GLN A 142 -13.19 -17.29 -20.25
C GLN A 142 -12.43 -18.38 -21.04
N VAL A 143 -11.27 -18.05 -21.60
CA VAL A 143 -10.26 -19.00 -22.04
C VAL A 143 -9.38 -19.33 -20.83
N GLY A 144 -9.57 -20.52 -20.26
CA GLY A 144 -8.66 -21.05 -19.24
C GLY A 144 -7.26 -21.26 -19.80
N ASP A 145 -6.24 -21.22 -18.93
CA ASP A 145 -4.81 -21.62 -18.98
C ASP A 145 -4.05 -21.92 -20.31
N SER A 146 -4.60 -21.61 -21.49
CA SER A 146 -4.18 -22.08 -22.83
C SER A 146 -3.75 -20.93 -23.76
N ALA A 147 -3.32 -19.81 -23.20
CA ALA A 147 -2.72 -18.71 -23.98
C ALA A 147 -1.20 -18.58 -23.75
N LEU A 148 -0.54 -19.67 -23.33
CA LEU A 148 0.92 -19.74 -23.30
C LEU A 148 1.46 -19.64 -24.73
N ILE A 149 2.49 -18.82 -24.92
CA ILE A 149 3.12 -18.67 -26.21
C ILE A 149 4.00 -19.90 -26.44
N THR A 150 3.59 -20.76 -27.37
CA THR A 150 4.22 -22.08 -27.56
C THR A 150 5.51 -22.02 -28.37
N ASN A 151 5.62 -21.06 -29.30
CA ASN A 151 6.82 -20.85 -30.10
C ASN A 151 7.50 -19.53 -29.69
N ILE A 152 8.77 -19.63 -29.27
CA ILE A 152 9.55 -18.47 -28.84
C ILE A 152 9.76 -17.45 -29.97
N LEU A 153 9.72 -17.87 -31.24
CA LEU A 153 9.94 -16.99 -32.39
C LEU A 153 8.80 -16.00 -32.63
N ASP A 154 7.59 -16.32 -32.15
CA ASP A 154 6.42 -15.48 -32.36
C ASP A 154 6.52 -14.16 -31.58
N VAL A 155 7.22 -14.19 -30.44
CA VAL A 155 7.51 -13.00 -29.62
C VAL A 155 8.70 -12.26 -30.23
N SER A 156 8.70 -10.93 -30.21
CA SER A 156 9.88 -10.14 -30.58
C SER A 156 10.73 -9.81 -29.35
N VAL A 157 12.02 -9.56 -29.52
CA VAL A 157 12.89 -9.07 -28.44
C VAL A 157 12.35 -7.75 -27.88
N SER A 158 11.79 -6.88 -28.74
CA SER A 158 11.20 -5.61 -28.34
C SER A 158 10.06 -5.77 -27.33
N HIS A 159 9.19 -6.77 -27.50
CA HIS A 159 8.10 -7.03 -26.54
C HIS A 159 8.63 -7.46 -25.16
N LEU A 160 9.74 -8.20 -25.12
CA LEU A 160 10.38 -8.60 -23.87
C LEU A 160 11.06 -7.42 -23.18
N THR A 161 11.71 -6.54 -23.95
CA THR A 161 12.28 -5.29 -23.42
C THR A 161 11.19 -4.38 -22.84
N GLU A 162 10.06 -4.23 -23.54
CA GLU A 162 8.93 -3.42 -23.08
C GLU A 162 8.32 -3.96 -21.78
N ALA A 163 8.16 -5.28 -21.66
CA ALA A 163 7.71 -5.90 -20.41
C ALA A 163 8.72 -5.68 -19.25
N ILE A 164 10.03 -5.69 -19.54
CA ILE A 164 11.07 -5.38 -18.54
C ILE A 164 11.00 -3.91 -18.11
N GLU A 165 10.80 -2.98 -19.04
CA GLU A 165 10.63 -1.55 -18.73
C GLU A 165 9.41 -1.33 -17.83
N ARG A 166 8.26 -1.89 -18.19
CA ARG A 166 7.04 -1.81 -17.35
C ARG A 166 7.26 -2.42 -15.96
N LEU A 167 8.00 -3.52 -15.86
CA LEU A 167 8.36 -4.09 -14.56
C LEU A 167 9.28 -3.15 -13.75
N ALA A 168 10.22 -2.48 -14.41
CA ALA A 168 11.11 -1.51 -13.78
C ALA A 168 10.32 -0.30 -13.26
N ASP A 169 9.37 0.21 -14.05
CA ASP A 169 8.49 1.30 -13.65
C ASP A 169 7.67 0.95 -12.42
N VAL A 170 7.06 -0.24 -12.39
CA VAL A 170 6.29 -0.71 -11.23
C VAL A 170 7.18 -0.91 -10.00
N ARG A 171 8.42 -1.36 -10.16
CA ARG A 171 9.38 -1.44 -9.05
C ARG A 171 9.77 -0.05 -8.52
N ALA A 172 9.95 0.92 -9.42
CA ALA A 172 10.23 2.29 -9.05
C ALA A 172 9.04 2.92 -8.30
N GLU A 173 7.81 2.70 -8.76
CA GLU A 173 6.59 3.15 -8.08
C GLU A 173 6.46 2.52 -6.68
N ASN A 174 6.69 1.21 -6.55
CA ASN A 174 6.70 0.54 -5.24
C ASN A 174 7.80 1.10 -4.31
N GLY A 175 8.97 1.45 -4.84
CA GLY A 175 10.03 2.09 -4.07
C GLY A 175 9.66 3.50 -3.61
N ALA A 176 9.00 4.27 -4.47
CA ALA A 176 8.48 5.59 -4.13
C ALA A 176 7.41 5.52 -3.03
N GLU A 177 6.49 4.56 -3.12
CA GLU A 177 5.47 4.35 -2.08
C GLU A 177 6.08 3.86 -0.77
N GLN A 178 7.11 3.01 -0.79
CA GLN A 178 7.87 2.65 0.42
C GLN A 178 8.45 3.90 1.10
N ASN A 179 9.10 4.79 0.34
CA ASN A 179 9.63 6.05 0.87
C ASN A 179 8.53 6.93 1.45
N ARG A 180 7.38 7.02 0.78
CA ARG A 180 6.22 7.78 1.26
C ARG A 180 5.67 7.23 2.57
N ILE A 181 5.57 5.92 2.70
CA ILE A 181 5.13 5.26 3.95
C ILE A 181 6.11 5.57 5.08
N MET A 182 7.42 5.42 4.83
CA MET A 182 8.46 5.70 5.84
C MET A 182 8.38 7.16 6.32
N ASN A 183 8.30 8.12 5.39
CA ASN A 183 8.14 9.54 5.74
C ASN A 183 6.86 9.80 6.54
N SER A 184 5.75 9.14 6.17
CA SER A 184 4.50 9.30 6.91
C SER A 184 4.58 8.68 8.30
N ILE A 185 5.29 7.56 8.47
CA ILE A 185 5.52 6.95 9.79
C ILE A 185 6.31 7.92 10.68
N GLU A 186 7.39 8.50 10.16
CA GLU A 186 8.20 9.49 10.89
C GLU A 186 7.38 10.72 11.29
N LEU A 187 6.57 11.25 10.37
CA LEU A 187 5.66 12.36 10.66
C LEU A 187 4.64 12.02 11.75
N LEU A 188 4.04 10.83 11.68
CA LEU A 188 3.07 10.38 12.69
C LEU A 188 3.73 10.19 14.06
N GLN A 189 4.94 9.62 14.11
CA GLN A 189 5.70 9.48 15.36
C GLN A 189 6.01 10.85 15.98
N ALA A 190 6.47 11.83 15.18
CA ALA A 190 6.71 13.18 15.65
C ALA A 190 5.42 13.87 16.14
N ASN A 191 4.29 13.63 15.47
CA ASN A 191 3.01 14.15 15.93
C ASN A 191 2.56 13.51 17.25
N VAL A 192 2.75 12.20 17.42
CA VAL A 192 2.44 11.51 18.68
C VAL A 192 3.27 12.08 19.82
N THR A 193 4.59 12.26 19.66
CA THR A 193 5.43 12.82 20.73
C THR A 193 5.07 14.26 21.08
N ASN A 194 4.73 15.08 20.08
CA ASN A 194 4.27 16.46 20.30
C ASN A 194 2.92 16.51 21.02
N LEU A 195 1.97 15.63 20.66
CA LEU A 195 0.68 15.53 21.32
C LEU A 195 0.80 14.99 22.75
N GLU A 196 1.66 14.00 22.98
CA GLU A 196 1.97 13.50 24.33
C GLU A 196 2.59 14.59 25.19
N ALA A 197 3.54 15.38 24.67
CA ALA A 197 4.13 16.50 25.37
C ALA A 197 3.11 17.61 25.67
N ALA A 198 2.23 17.94 24.72
CA ALA A 198 1.15 18.91 24.94
C ALA A 198 0.14 18.40 25.97
N HIS A 199 -0.21 17.12 25.91
CA HIS A 199 -1.09 16.48 26.87
C HIS A 199 -0.48 16.47 28.27
N GLY A 200 0.82 16.17 28.40
CA GLY A 200 1.57 16.30 29.64
C GLY A 200 1.52 17.73 30.19
N ARG A 201 1.73 18.76 29.36
CA ARG A 201 1.60 20.17 29.81
C ARG A 201 0.19 20.55 30.28
N ILE A 202 -0.85 19.88 29.78
CA ILE A 202 -2.25 20.16 30.18
C ILE A 202 -2.62 19.38 31.44
N MET A 203 -2.21 18.11 31.53
CA MET A 203 -2.56 17.21 32.63
C MET A 203 -1.64 17.36 33.84
N ASP A 204 -0.35 17.61 33.63
CA ASP A 204 0.61 17.76 34.71
C ASP A 204 0.41 19.10 35.39
N ALA A 205 0.13 19.04 36.69
CA ALA A 205 0.14 20.21 37.54
C ALA A 205 1.60 20.63 37.81
N ASP A 206 1.86 21.93 37.79
CA ASP A 206 3.12 22.47 38.29
C ASP A 206 3.22 22.22 39.80
N ILE A 207 3.99 21.19 40.17
CA ILE A 207 4.19 20.74 41.56
C ILE A 207 4.72 21.88 42.44
N ALA A 208 5.53 22.80 41.91
CA ALA A 208 6.04 23.91 42.69
C ALA A 208 4.88 24.86 43.06
N LEU A 209 4.06 25.25 42.08
CA LEU A 209 2.89 26.10 42.31
C LEU A 209 1.88 25.42 43.24
N GLU A 210 1.58 24.14 43.02
CA GLU A 210 0.59 23.43 43.83
C GLU A 210 1.09 23.19 45.26
N SER A 211 2.38 22.91 45.47
CA SER A 211 2.94 22.79 46.81
C SER A 211 2.89 24.11 47.58
N THR A 212 3.13 25.26 46.93
CA THR A 212 3.00 26.57 47.59
C THR A 212 1.54 26.90 47.92
N ARG A 213 0.60 26.53 47.04
CA ARG A 213 -0.85 26.66 47.31
C ARG A 213 -1.26 25.76 48.48
N PHE A 214 -0.85 24.51 48.47
CA PHE A 214 -1.10 23.56 49.56
C PHE A 214 -0.51 24.05 50.88
N ALA A 215 0.74 24.52 50.89
CA ALA A 215 1.37 25.10 52.08
C ALA A 215 0.60 26.33 52.59
N ARG A 216 0.22 27.25 51.70
CA ARG A 216 -0.60 28.43 52.04
C ARG A 216 -1.96 28.03 52.61
N GLN A 217 -2.62 27.02 52.03
CA GLN A 217 -3.90 26.50 52.51
C GLN A 217 -3.75 25.91 53.91
N ASN A 218 -2.68 25.15 54.18
CA ASN A 218 -2.38 24.63 55.51
C ASN A 218 -2.17 25.75 56.54
N VAL A 219 -1.40 26.79 56.20
CA VAL A 219 -1.21 27.96 57.07
C VAL A 219 -2.54 28.68 57.34
N LEU A 220 -3.39 28.85 56.33
CA LEU A 220 -4.72 29.44 56.48
C LEU A 220 -5.65 28.60 57.38
N VAL A 221 -5.62 27.28 57.27
CA VAL A 221 -6.40 26.37 58.13
C VAL A 221 -5.93 26.47 59.58
N GLN A 222 -4.61 26.48 59.82
CA GLN A 222 -4.04 26.65 61.15
C GLN A 222 -4.37 28.03 61.74
N ALA A 223 -4.28 29.10 60.95
CA ALA A 223 -4.66 30.44 61.37
C ALA A 223 -6.18 30.57 61.64
N SER A 224 -7.03 29.96 60.82
CA SER A 224 -8.49 29.95 61.04
C SER A 224 -8.85 29.19 62.33
N ALA A 225 -8.16 28.09 62.60
CA ALA A 225 -8.31 27.34 63.85
C ALA A 225 -7.85 28.17 65.08
N SER A 226 -6.74 28.92 64.99
CA SER A 226 -6.30 29.77 66.10
C SER A 226 -7.21 30.99 66.30
N MET A 227 -7.68 31.62 65.21
CA MET A 227 -8.62 32.75 65.27
C MET A 227 -9.98 32.35 65.82
N THR A 228 -10.51 31.18 65.45
CA THR A 228 -11.75 30.66 66.04
C THR A 228 -11.58 30.35 67.53
N ALA A 229 -10.45 29.75 67.93
CA ALA A 229 -10.14 29.54 69.35
C ALA A 229 -10.05 30.88 70.12
N GLN A 230 -9.41 31.90 69.54
CA GLN A 230 -9.26 33.21 70.17
C GLN A 230 -10.58 34.00 70.23
N ALA A 231 -11.43 33.90 69.21
CA ALA A 231 -12.78 34.50 69.21
C ALA A 231 -13.67 33.89 70.31
N ASN A 232 -13.61 32.58 70.52
CA ASN A 232 -14.32 31.90 71.60
C ASN A 232 -13.84 32.37 72.98
N GLN A 233 -12.53 32.58 73.16
CA GLN A 233 -11.98 33.11 74.42
C GLN A 233 -12.38 34.57 74.68
N LEU A 234 -12.33 35.43 73.67
CA LEU A 234 -12.78 36.83 73.78
C LEU A 234 -14.27 36.93 74.14
N THR A 235 -15.10 36.03 73.62
CA THR A 235 -16.53 35.98 73.97
C THR A 235 -16.75 35.71 75.46
N ASN A 236 -15.96 34.79 76.05
CA ASN A 236 -16.02 34.51 77.47
C ASN A 236 -15.51 35.67 78.34
N ILE A 237 -14.47 36.37 77.90
CA ILE A 237 -13.95 37.56 78.58
C ILE A 237 -14.96 38.71 78.52
N ALA A 238 -15.58 38.94 77.36
CA ALA A 238 -16.61 39.96 77.21
C ALA A 238 -17.83 39.70 78.10
N LEU A 239 -18.24 38.43 78.26
CA LEU A 239 -19.31 38.03 79.18
C LEU A 239 -18.95 38.32 80.65
N ALA A 240 -17.68 38.14 81.03
CA ALA A 240 -17.20 38.44 82.38
C ALA A 240 -17.13 39.96 82.67
N LEU A 241 -17.06 40.81 81.64
CA LEU A 241 -17.09 42.27 81.74
C LEU A 241 -18.50 42.88 81.72
N LEU A 242 -19.51 42.09 81.34
CA LEU A 242 -20.92 42.51 81.23
C LEU A 242 -21.78 42.09 82.44
N GLN A 243 -21.22 41.27 83.34
CA GLN A 243 -21.79 40.92 84.64
C GLN A 243 -21.19 41.79 85.73
#